data_AF-F4MUV7-F1
#
_entry.id   AF-F4MUV7-F1
#
_cell.length_a   1.000
_cell.length_b   1.000
_cell.length_c   1.000
_cell.angle_alpha   90.00
_cell.angle_beta   90.00
_cell.angle_gamma   90.00
#
_symmetry.space_group_name_H-M   'P 1'
#
loop_
_entity.id
_entity.type
_entity.pdbx_description
1 polymer ?
#
loop_
_entity_poly.entity_id
_entity_poly.type
_entity_poly.pdbx_seq_one_letter_code
_entity_poly.pdbx_strand_id
1 'polypeptide(L)'
;MDEFDTTLDSDGQTDIEVDNSWQNVQSPLKLILQASLLESGGRPVTRRAEQALWPADALVGVRPLFNKQQVYDYRSDSYKSQAMVDQDTSADFDIVYANADGEKLAANGLKVKLVRERRDYYWQWSESDGWQSLYDKKDLTLAEQSVNVPADGSAKVSFPVAWGAYRIEVSNPENELVSSSRFWAGYSWQDNTAGSGAVRPDQVKLTLDKPAYRPGEKVKLHIEAPAAGNGYLLVESSDGPLWWQEVTIPAGGVEVEVPINKQWNRHDLYLSATVIRPGDKSQQATPKRAIGLLHLPLVDETRKLALELESPARIRPNQTLTVKVKANRTGAPLPEKVQVLLSAVDSGILNITDYATPDPYDAFFGRKRYSADQYDVYGQLIEGQGRLASLRFGGDGDDEDALSRGGKKPITEVTIVAQQAQPVTLNAQGEGTIELAIPDFNGELRLMAQAWSEEDFGKAEAKVVVAAPLIAQLATPRFLAGGDSTQLALDLSNLSGQPQTLSLNWAASDLLALNGASTQTLSLANGERKQC
;
A
#
# COMPACT_ATOMS: atom_id res chain seq x y z
N MET A 1 -16.89 -11.57 -9.78
CA MET A 1 -17.72 -10.44 -9.33
C MET A 1 -19.10 -10.75 -9.81
N ASP A 2 -20.09 -10.74 -8.92
CA ASP A 2 -21.47 -10.91 -9.36
C ASP A 2 -21.86 -9.59 -10.04
N GLU A 3 -21.99 -9.65 -11.35
CA GLU A 3 -22.42 -8.52 -12.18
C GLU A 3 -23.95 -8.52 -12.24
N PHE A 4 -24.55 -7.34 -12.14
CA PHE A 4 -25.98 -7.16 -12.34
C PHE A 4 -26.22 -6.15 -13.45
N ASP A 5 -27.21 -6.44 -14.28
CA ASP A 5 -27.76 -5.52 -15.28
C ASP A 5 -29.27 -5.54 -15.11
N THR A 6 -29.82 -4.41 -14.69
CA THR A 6 -31.24 -4.25 -14.40
C THR A 6 -31.74 -2.93 -14.96
N THR A 7 -33.01 -2.91 -15.33
CA THR A 7 -33.67 -1.71 -15.81
C THR A 7 -34.47 -1.10 -14.67
N LEU A 8 -34.32 0.21 -14.48
CA LEU A 8 -35.16 0.96 -13.54
C LEU A 8 -36.64 0.87 -13.98
N ASP A 9 -37.55 0.82 -13.03
CA ASP A 9 -38.98 0.89 -13.29
C ASP A 9 -39.41 2.29 -13.79
N SER A 10 -40.72 2.47 -14.00
CA SER A 10 -41.29 3.75 -14.46
C SER A 10 -41.08 4.91 -13.48
N ASP A 11 -40.80 4.61 -12.21
CA ASP A 11 -40.53 5.60 -11.16
C ASP A 11 -39.01 5.80 -10.94
N GLY A 12 -38.16 5.15 -11.76
CA GLY A 12 -36.71 5.25 -11.68
C GLY A 12 -36.09 4.42 -10.55
N GLN A 13 -36.79 3.39 -10.07
CA GLN A 13 -36.35 2.55 -8.95
C GLN A 13 -36.01 1.13 -9.39
N THR A 14 -35.12 0.49 -8.64
CA THR A 14 -34.83 -0.93 -8.77
C THR A 14 -34.29 -1.44 -7.45
N ASP A 15 -34.62 -2.68 -7.11
CA ASP A 15 -34.06 -3.38 -5.98
C ASP A 15 -32.95 -4.30 -6.46
N ILE A 16 -31.80 -4.24 -5.78
CA ILE A 16 -30.67 -5.12 -6.04
C ILE A 16 -30.61 -6.10 -4.87
N GLU A 17 -31.08 -7.31 -5.13
CA GLU A 17 -30.96 -8.42 -4.19
C GLU A 17 -29.67 -9.20 -4.49
N VAL A 18 -28.89 -9.46 -3.45
CA VAL A 18 -27.68 -10.28 -3.54
C VAL A 18 -27.89 -11.49 -2.66
N ASP A 19 -27.81 -12.68 -3.26
CA ASP A 19 -27.91 -13.93 -2.53
C ASP A 19 -26.82 -14.01 -1.46
N ASN A 20 -27.22 -14.43 -0.26
CA ASN A 20 -26.30 -14.55 0.86
C ASN A 20 -25.37 -15.75 0.68
N SER A 21 -24.23 -15.51 0.05
CA SER A 21 -23.13 -16.47 -0.13
C SER A 21 -22.15 -16.50 1.06
N TRP A 22 -22.39 -15.69 2.09
CA TRP A 22 -21.51 -15.48 3.25
C TRP A 22 -22.07 -15.98 4.58
N GLN A 23 -23.12 -16.81 4.57
CA GLN A 23 -23.78 -17.34 5.78
C GLN A 23 -22.83 -18.03 6.76
N ASN A 24 -21.76 -18.66 6.25
CA ASN A 24 -20.78 -19.40 7.04
C ASN A 24 -19.52 -18.60 7.38
N VAL A 25 -19.48 -17.31 7.05
CA VAL A 25 -18.29 -16.49 7.30
C VAL A 25 -18.21 -16.13 8.78
N GLN A 26 -17.07 -16.44 9.39
CA GLN A 26 -16.81 -16.23 10.82
C GLN A 26 -16.06 -14.92 11.13
N SER A 27 -16.01 -14.00 10.17
CA SER A 27 -15.32 -12.72 10.27
C SER A 27 -16.20 -11.58 9.75
N PRO A 28 -16.08 -10.36 10.29
CA PRO A 28 -16.84 -9.24 9.78
C PRO A 28 -16.45 -8.95 8.33
N LEU A 29 -17.45 -8.75 7.48
CA LEU A 29 -17.26 -8.43 6.08
C LEU A 29 -17.77 -7.02 5.79
N LYS A 30 -17.29 -6.47 4.68
CA LYS A 30 -17.87 -5.26 4.09
C LYS A 30 -18.35 -5.59 2.69
N LEU A 31 -19.67 -5.57 2.50
CA LEU A 31 -20.27 -5.65 1.18
C LEU A 31 -20.14 -4.27 0.53
N ILE A 32 -19.55 -4.24 -0.66
CA ILE A 32 -19.40 -3.02 -1.44
C ILE A 32 -20.23 -3.20 -2.70
N LEU A 33 -21.31 -2.43 -2.81
CA LEU A 33 -22.10 -2.34 -4.03
C LEU A 33 -21.56 -1.16 -4.85
N GLN A 34 -21.02 -1.43 -6.03
CA GLN A 34 -20.68 -0.41 -7.01
C GLN A 34 -21.69 -0.47 -8.16
N ALA A 35 -22.58 0.51 -8.22
CA ALA A 35 -23.64 0.58 -9.22
C ALA A 35 -23.35 1.70 -10.21
N SER A 36 -23.51 1.42 -11.50
CA SER A 36 -23.37 2.42 -12.57
C SER A 36 -24.71 2.57 -13.28
N LEU A 37 -25.37 3.70 -13.10
CA LEU A 37 -26.59 4.02 -13.84
C LEU A 37 -26.21 4.59 -15.21
N LEU A 38 -26.55 3.90 -16.30
CA LEU A 38 -26.24 4.37 -17.64
C LEU A 38 -27.32 5.33 -18.15
N GLU A 39 -26.87 6.49 -18.64
CA GLU A 39 -27.71 7.38 -19.46
C GLU A 39 -27.96 6.74 -20.85
N SER A 40 -28.95 7.24 -21.60
CA SER A 40 -29.31 6.72 -22.93
C SER A 40 -28.16 6.73 -23.96
N GLY A 41 -27.13 7.56 -23.74
CA GLY A 41 -25.90 7.58 -24.53
C GLY A 41 -24.80 6.63 -24.07
N GLY A 42 -25.07 5.76 -23.09
CA GLY A 42 -24.12 4.79 -22.53
C GLY A 42 -23.12 5.37 -21.52
N ARG A 43 -23.28 6.63 -21.10
CA ARG A 43 -22.44 7.24 -20.06
C ARG A 43 -22.89 6.76 -18.67
N PRO A 44 -22.01 6.18 -17.84
CA PRO A 44 -22.38 5.73 -16.50
C PRO A 44 -22.28 6.86 -15.47
N VAL A 45 -23.23 6.88 -14.53
CA VAL A 45 -23.15 7.57 -13.24
C VAL A 45 -22.88 6.52 -12.18
N THR A 46 -21.62 6.39 -11.77
CA THR A 46 -21.19 5.37 -10.81
C THR A 46 -21.35 5.87 -9.36
N ARG A 47 -21.93 5.04 -8.50
CA ARG A 47 -22.04 5.25 -7.05
C ARG A 47 -21.64 3.99 -6.31
N ARG A 48 -21.22 4.18 -5.07
CA ARG A 48 -20.79 3.11 -4.16
C ARG A 48 -21.64 3.16 -2.90
N ALA A 49 -22.22 2.03 -2.51
CA ALA A 49 -22.85 1.81 -1.22
C ALA A 49 -22.05 0.75 -0.46
N GLU A 50 -21.95 0.90 0.86
CA GLU A 50 -21.23 -0.05 1.72
C GLU A 50 -22.15 -0.53 2.83
N GLN A 51 -22.16 -1.84 3.08
CA GLN A 51 -22.87 -2.46 4.18
C GLN A 51 -21.90 -3.30 5.00
N ALA A 52 -21.80 -3.00 6.30
CA ALA A 52 -21.06 -3.84 7.23
C ALA A 52 -21.89 -5.08 7.58
N LEU A 53 -21.25 -6.23 7.57
CA LEU A 53 -21.86 -7.53 7.90
C LEU A 53 -21.10 -8.12 9.08
N TRP A 54 -21.80 -8.34 10.19
CA TRP A 54 -21.22 -8.88 11.41
C TRP A 54 -21.75 -10.31 11.61
N PRO A 55 -20.88 -11.29 11.89
CA PRO A 55 -21.30 -12.66 12.15
C PRO A 55 -21.91 -12.86 13.55
N ALA A 56 -21.81 -11.86 14.43
CA ALA A 56 -22.42 -11.84 15.77
C ALA A 56 -22.62 -10.38 16.23
N ASP A 57 -23.45 -10.18 17.25
CA ASP A 57 -23.73 -8.84 17.83
C ASP A 57 -22.48 -8.15 18.40
N ALA A 58 -21.48 -8.93 18.83
CA ALA A 58 -20.21 -8.44 19.31
C ALA A 58 -19.06 -9.35 18.90
N LEU A 59 -17.88 -8.75 18.69
CA LEU A 59 -16.68 -9.41 18.17
C LEU A 59 -15.45 -9.08 19.01
N VAL A 60 -14.48 -10.00 18.95
CA VAL A 60 -13.17 -9.76 19.56
C VAL A 60 -12.31 -8.91 18.64
N GLY A 61 -11.79 -7.80 19.16
CA GLY A 61 -10.80 -6.95 18.51
C GLY A 61 -9.40 -7.21 19.07
N VAL A 62 -8.39 -7.25 18.18
CA VAL A 62 -6.98 -7.41 18.55
C VAL A 62 -6.19 -6.22 18.02
N ARG A 63 -5.50 -5.50 18.91
CA ARG A 63 -4.66 -4.35 18.56
C ARG A 63 -3.21 -4.60 18.99
N PRO A 64 -2.24 -4.66 18.06
CA PRO A 64 -0.83 -4.67 18.43
C PRO A 64 -0.44 -3.34 19.10
N LEU A 65 0.40 -3.40 20.13
CA LEU A 65 0.95 -2.23 20.84
C LEU A 65 2.31 -1.78 20.31
N PHE A 66 2.73 -2.33 19.19
CA PHE A 66 3.92 -1.96 18.44
C PHE A 66 3.54 -1.32 17.11
N ASN A 67 4.42 -0.46 16.60
CA ASN A 67 4.14 0.37 15.44
C ASN A 67 4.10 -0.45 14.15
N LYS A 68 3.32 0.05 13.18
CA LYS A 68 3.47 -0.39 11.79
C LYS A 68 4.68 0.31 11.18
N GLN A 69 5.49 -0.45 10.47
CA GLN A 69 6.60 0.06 9.69
C GLN A 69 6.24 -0.01 8.20
N GLN A 70 6.77 0.94 7.42
CA GLN A 70 6.64 0.92 5.97
C GLN A 70 7.74 0.01 5.41
N VAL A 71 7.37 -1.15 4.90
CA VAL A 71 8.27 -2.12 4.29
C VAL A 71 8.11 -2.04 2.77
N TYR A 72 9.20 -1.76 2.05
CA TYR A 72 9.18 -1.73 0.61
C TYR A 72 9.00 -3.15 0.04
N ASP A 73 7.95 -3.37 -0.74
CA ASP A 73 7.68 -4.61 -1.47
C ASP A 73 8.01 -4.41 -2.95
N TYR A 74 9.18 -4.91 -3.36
CA TYR A 74 9.67 -4.81 -4.73
C TYR A 74 8.80 -5.55 -5.75
N ARG A 75 7.94 -6.51 -5.32
CA ARG A 75 7.05 -7.26 -6.23
C ARG A 75 5.87 -6.42 -6.67
N SER A 76 5.43 -5.49 -5.82
CA SER A 76 4.36 -4.54 -6.10
C SER A 76 4.85 -3.11 -6.25
N ASP A 77 6.18 -2.91 -6.30
CA ASP A 77 6.87 -1.62 -6.35
C ASP A 77 6.24 -0.56 -5.42
N SER A 78 5.95 -0.96 -4.18
CA SER A 78 5.18 -0.14 -3.24
C SER A 78 5.54 -0.42 -1.79
N TYR A 79 5.43 0.59 -0.95
CA TYR A 79 5.54 0.43 0.50
C TYR A 79 4.25 -0.17 1.06
N LYS A 80 4.40 -1.24 1.84
CA LYS A 80 3.32 -1.87 2.59
C LYS A 80 3.51 -1.59 4.08
N SER A 81 2.45 -1.09 4.71
CA SER A 81 2.41 -0.88 6.15
C SER A 81 2.20 -2.24 6.84
N GLN A 82 3.20 -2.70 7.59
CA GLN A 82 3.17 -3.99 8.29
C GLN A 82 3.45 -3.79 9.78
N ALA A 83 2.70 -4.48 10.65
CA ALA A 83 2.97 -4.48 12.08
C ALA A 83 4.27 -5.26 12.36
N MET A 84 5.27 -4.59 12.93
CA MET A 84 6.61 -5.15 13.14
C MET A 84 7.08 -4.97 14.58
N VAL A 85 7.77 -5.98 15.07
CA VAL A 85 8.42 -6.00 16.38
C VAL A 85 9.85 -6.49 16.24
N ASP A 86 10.76 -6.02 17.08
CA ASP A 86 12.16 -6.46 17.02
C ASP A 86 12.28 -7.95 17.36
N GLN A 87 13.23 -8.63 16.72
CA GLN A 87 13.47 -10.06 17.01
C GLN A 87 13.92 -10.24 18.46
N ASP A 88 13.59 -11.39 19.05
CA ASP A 88 13.96 -11.76 20.41
C ASP A 88 13.46 -10.77 21.48
N THR A 89 12.33 -10.09 21.19
CA THR A 89 11.62 -9.22 22.11
C THR A 89 10.20 -9.73 22.39
N SER A 90 9.44 -9.01 23.22
CA SER A 90 8.04 -9.33 23.51
C SER A 90 7.09 -8.57 22.59
N ALA A 91 6.14 -9.28 21.98
CA ALA A 91 5.04 -8.72 21.21
C ALA A 91 3.81 -8.52 22.10
N ASP A 92 3.45 -7.26 22.33
CA ASP A 92 2.33 -6.87 23.20
C ASP A 92 1.06 -6.55 22.40
N PHE A 93 -0.09 -6.98 22.90
CA PHE A 93 -1.40 -6.76 22.28
C PHE A 93 -2.47 -6.36 23.30
N ASP A 94 -3.37 -5.48 22.88
CA ASP A 94 -4.64 -5.21 23.55
C ASP A 94 -5.76 -6.03 22.89
N ILE A 95 -6.60 -6.66 23.72
CA ILE A 95 -7.76 -7.44 23.33
C ILE A 95 -9.01 -6.76 23.90
N VAL A 96 -10.01 -6.56 23.05
CA VAL A 96 -11.32 -6.00 23.41
C VAL A 96 -12.43 -6.90 22.89
N TYR A 97 -13.61 -6.82 23.52
CA TYR A 97 -14.84 -7.41 23.00
C TYR A 97 -15.86 -6.29 22.87
N ALA A 98 -16.37 -6.02 21.67
CA ALA A 98 -17.20 -4.84 21.40
C ALA A 98 -18.29 -5.11 20.36
N ASN A 99 -19.39 -4.38 20.46
CA ASN A 99 -20.47 -4.38 19.47
C ASN A 99 -20.22 -3.39 18.32
N ALA A 100 -21.13 -3.36 17.34
CA ALA A 100 -21.03 -2.47 16.17
C ALA A 100 -21.08 -0.98 16.52
N ASP A 101 -21.69 -0.60 17.65
CA ASP A 101 -21.75 0.78 18.16
C ASP A 101 -20.47 1.21 18.88
N GLY A 102 -19.54 0.27 19.11
CA GLY A 102 -18.26 0.50 19.78
C GLY A 102 -18.30 0.38 21.30
N GLU A 103 -19.41 -0.07 21.87
CA GLU A 103 -19.54 -0.35 23.30
C GLU A 103 -18.74 -1.61 23.66
N LYS A 104 -17.92 -1.54 24.72
CA LYS A 104 -17.06 -2.64 25.14
C LYS A 104 -17.77 -3.51 26.16
N LEU A 105 -17.98 -4.76 25.79
CA LEU A 105 -18.68 -5.75 26.60
C LEU A 105 -17.69 -6.61 27.38
N ALA A 106 -18.15 -7.20 28.48
CA ALA A 106 -17.36 -8.19 29.20
C ALA A 106 -17.31 -9.51 28.42
N ALA A 107 -16.17 -10.20 28.43
CA ALA A 107 -16.01 -11.54 27.89
C ALA A 107 -15.08 -12.36 28.79
N ASN A 108 -15.47 -13.59 29.10
CA ASN A 108 -14.69 -14.47 29.96
C ASN A 108 -14.18 -15.68 29.17
N GLY A 109 -12.97 -16.14 29.48
CA GLY A 109 -12.44 -17.36 28.91
C GLY A 109 -12.01 -17.26 27.44
N LEU A 110 -11.73 -16.06 26.93
CA LEU A 110 -11.21 -15.90 25.57
C LEU A 110 -9.87 -16.63 25.44
N LYS A 111 -9.73 -17.52 24.46
CA LYS A 111 -8.47 -18.26 24.26
C LYS A 111 -7.59 -17.51 23.26
N VAL A 112 -6.42 -17.11 23.72
CA VAL A 112 -5.42 -16.38 22.95
C VAL A 112 -4.32 -17.35 22.56
N LYS A 113 -4.08 -17.53 21.27
CA LYS A 113 -3.02 -18.37 20.72
C LYS A 113 -2.00 -17.51 19.98
N LEU A 114 -0.73 -17.82 20.19
CA LEU A 114 0.36 -17.35 19.34
C LEU A 114 0.74 -18.46 18.37
N VAL A 115 0.60 -18.17 17.07
CA VAL A 115 0.92 -19.08 15.99
C VAL A 115 2.13 -18.54 15.22
N ARG A 116 3.14 -19.38 14.99
CA ARG A 116 4.24 -19.10 14.06
C ARG A 116 3.88 -19.63 12.68
N GLU A 117 3.86 -18.76 11.68
CA GLU A 117 3.62 -19.13 10.29
C GLU A 117 4.96 -19.51 9.64
N ARG A 118 5.29 -20.80 9.61
CA ARG A 118 6.52 -21.29 8.98
C ARG A 118 6.27 -21.55 7.50
N ARG A 119 7.18 -21.09 6.65
CA ARG A 119 7.23 -21.41 5.23
C ARG A 119 8.54 -22.09 4.91
N ASP A 120 8.48 -23.27 4.34
CA ASP A 120 9.63 -24.01 3.85
C ASP A 120 9.58 -23.97 2.32
N TYR A 121 10.44 -23.15 1.71
CA TYR A 121 10.45 -22.95 0.26
C TYR A 121 11.26 -24.02 -0.45
N TYR A 122 10.85 -24.35 -1.67
CA TYR A 122 11.53 -25.29 -2.55
C TYR A 122 11.36 -24.90 -4.01
N TRP A 123 12.33 -25.32 -4.84
CA TRP A 123 12.26 -25.13 -6.29
C TRP A 123 11.72 -26.39 -6.96
N GLN A 124 10.74 -26.20 -7.84
CA GLN A 124 10.21 -27.26 -8.69
C GLN A 124 10.40 -26.87 -10.15
N TRP A 125 10.80 -27.84 -10.98
CA TRP A 125 10.83 -27.65 -12.42
C TRP A 125 9.63 -28.33 -13.08
N SER A 126 8.99 -27.65 -14.02
CA SER A 126 8.01 -28.21 -14.96
C SER A 126 8.38 -27.84 -16.40
N GLU A 127 7.96 -28.65 -17.37
CA GLU A 127 8.17 -28.36 -18.80
C GLU A 127 7.41 -27.11 -19.27
N SER A 128 6.23 -26.84 -18.70
CA SER A 128 5.37 -25.72 -19.05
C SER A 128 5.86 -24.39 -18.49
N ASP A 129 6.28 -24.37 -17.23
CA ASP A 129 6.50 -23.14 -16.47
C ASP A 129 7.98 -22.93 -16.09
N GLY A 130 8.84 -23.92 -16.37
CA GLY A 130 10.24 -23.89 -15.99
C GLY A 130 10.44 -24.02 -14.49
N TRP A 131 11.45 -23.33 -13.95
CA TRP A 131 11.74 -23.33 -12.51
C TRP A 131 10.80 -22.39 -11.76
N GLN A 132 10.04 -22.91 -10.81
CA GLN A 132 9.16 -22.16 -9.91
C GLN A 132 9.62 -22.28 -8.46
N SER A 133 9.56 -21.16 -7.73
CA SER A 133 9.76 -21.13 -6.27
C SER A 133 8.42 -21.34 -5.59
N LEU A 134 8.22 -22.52 -5.02
CA LEU A 134 7.04 -22.89 -4.25
C LEU A 134 7.38 -22.92 -2.75
N TYR A 135 6.36 -23.08 -1.90
CA TYR A 135 6.56 -23.30 -0.48
C TYR A 135 5.46 -24.14 0.12
N ASP A 136 5.86 -24.93 1.12
CA ASP A 136 4.91 -25.53 2.04
C ASP A 136 4.72 -24.60 3.24
N LYS A 137 3.46 -24.39 3.63
CA LYS A 137 3.11 -23.59 4.80
C LYS A 137 2.74 -24.51 5.96
N LYS A 138 3.33 -24.26 7.13
CA LYS A 138 2.98 -24.93 8.38
C LYS A 138 2.75 -23.92 9.49
N ASP A 139 1.58 -23.98 10.09
CA ASP A 139 1.22 -23.17 11.26
C ASP A 139 1.59 -23.94 12.54
N LEU A 140 2.37 -23.31 13.42
CA LEU A 140 2.85 -23.90 14.67
C LEU A 140 2.36 -23.07 15.86
N THR A 141 1.46 -23.64 16.67
CA THR A 141 1.04 -23.00 17.93
C THR A 141 2.21 -23.04 18.92
N LEU A 142 2.67 -21.86 19.35
CA LEU A 142 3.78 -21.72 20.30
C LEU A 142 3.31 -21.49 21.73
N ALA A 143 2.20 -20.79 21.89
CA ALA A 143 1.64 -20.48 23.20
C ALA A 143 0.12 -20.38 23.11
N GLU A 144 -0.54 -20.72 24.22
CA GLU A 144 -1.98 -20.57 24.41
C GLU A 144 -2.25 -20.13 25.85
N GLN A 145 -3.12 -19.14 26.02
CA GLN A 145 -3.56 -18.67 27.33
C GLN A 145 -5.02 -18.22 27.29
N SER A 146 -5.68 -18.24 28.45
CA SER A 146 -7.06 -17.77 28.60
C SER A 146 -7.07 -16.37 29.22
N VAL A 147 -7.87 -15.46 28.69
CA VAL A 147 -8.00 -14.08 29.19
C VAL A 147 -9.46 -13.69 29.41
N ASN A 148 -9.68 -12.82 30.39
CA ASN A 148 -10.98 -12.20 30.64
C ASN A 148 -10.86 -10.71 30.30
N VAL A 149 -11.84 -10.20 29.57
CA VAL A 149 -11.98 -8.78 29.23
C VAL A 149 -13.10 -8.20 30.09
N PRO A 150 -12.85 -7.19 30.93
CA PRO A 150 -13.90 -6.52 31.69
C PRO A 150 -14.76 -5.63 30.79
N ALA A 151 -16.02 -5.38 31.19
CA ALA A 151 -16.85 -4.34 30.57
C ALA A 151 -16.14 -2.98 30.60
N ASP A 152 -16.28 -2.20 29.54
CA ASP A 152 -15.60 -0.91 29.33
C ASP A 152 -14.06 -0.96 29.33
N GLY A 153 -13.44 -2.15 29.32
CA GLY A 153 -11.99 -2.33 29.41
C GLY A 153 -11.38 -3.17 28.30
N SER A 154 -10.13 -3.57 28.52
CA SER A 154 -9.33 -4.40 27.59
C SER A 154 -8.42 -5.33 28.37
N ALA A 155 -8.13 -6.51 27.83
CA ALA A 155 -7.09 -7.39 28.34
C ALA A 155 -5.78 -7.16 27.59
N LYS A 156 -4.66 -7.13 28.30
CA LYS A 156 -3.32 -7.06 27.70
C LYS A 156 -2.67 -8.42 27.69
N VAL A 157 -2.04 -8.78 26.58
CA VAL A 157 -1.26 -10.02 26.44
C VAL A 157 0.12 -9.71 25.86
N SER A 158 1.11 -10.47 26.29
CA SER A 158 2.50 -10.33 25.86
C SER A 158 3.08 -11.70 25.55
N PHE A 159 3.77 -11.83 24.42
CA PHE A 159 4.41 -13.08 24.02
C PHE A 159 5.86 -12.86 23.57
N PRO A 160 6.82 -13.68 24.04
CA PRO A 160 8.17 -13.65 23.49
C PRO A 160 8.16 -14.18 22.06
N VAL A 161 8.83 -13.47 21.14
CA VAL A 161 8.92 -13.85 19.73
C VAL A 161 10.36 -13.93 19.27
N ALA A 162 10.64 -14.95 18.44
CA ALA A 162 11.89 -15.06 17.70
C ALA A 162 11.70 -14.44 16.30
N TRP A 163 12.66 -14.62 15.40
CA TRP A 163 12.55 -14.12 14.03
C TRP A 163 11.45 -14.84 13.19
N GLY A 164 10.71 -14.08 12.38
CA GLY A 164 9.85 -14.57 11.30
C GLY A 164 8.40 -14.08 11.32
N ALA A 165 7.52 -14.78 10.60
CA ALA A 165 6.09 -14.47 10.51
C ALA A 165 5.28 -15.10 11.66
N TYR A 166 4.41 -14.29 12.26
CA TYR A 166 3.54 -14.68 13.36
C TYR A 166 2.09 -14.26 13.12
N ARG A 167 1.17 -14.97 13.77
CA ARG A 167 -0.25 -14.66 13.82
C ARG A 167 -0.74 -14.85 15.26
N ILE A 168 -1.33 -13.81 15.83
CA ILE A 168 -2.10 -13.94 17.07
C ILE A 168 -3.54 -14.27 16.70
N GLU A 169 -4.14 -15.22 17.40
CA GLU A 169 -5.55 -15.61 17.26
C GLU A 169 -6.23 -15.51 18.62
N VAL A 170 -7.44 -14.96 18.64
CA VAL A 170 -8.27 -14.92 19.84
C VAL A 170 -9.62 -15.53 19.49
N SER A 171 -9.94 -16.67 20.10
CA SER A 171 -11.21 -17.36 19.94
C SER A 171 -12.13 -17.09 21.12
N ASN A 172 -13.37 -16.71 20.86
CA ASN A 172 -14.41 -16.64 21.87
C ASN A 172 -15.07 -18.03 22.00
N PRO A 173 -15.02 -18.69 23.18
CA PRO A 173 -15.62 -20.01 23.35
C PRO A 173 -17.16 -20.02 23.30
N GLU A 174 -17.83 -18.88 23.48
CA GLU A 174 -19.30 -18.81 23.50
C GLU A 174 -19.92 -18.89 22.10
N ASN A 175 -19.25 -18.33 21.09
CA ASN A 175 -19.74 -18.26 19.71
C ASN A 175 -18.77 -18.88 18.68
N GLU A 176 -17.65 -19.43 19.16
CA GLU A 176 -16.58 -20.06 18.37
C GLU A 176 -15.91 -19.14 17.33
N LEU A 177 -16.20 -17.84 17.35
CA LEU A 177 -15.61 -16.88 16.41
C LEU A 177 -14.15 -16.60 16.77
N VAL A 178 -13.34 -16.46 15.73
CA VAL A 178 -11.89 -16.21 15.84
C VAL A 178 -11.54 -14.89 15.20
N SER A 179 -10.85 -14.04 15.96
CA SER A 179 -10.20 -12.83 15.48
C SER A 179 -8.71 -13.06 15.37
N SER A 180 -8.07 -12.60 14.30
CA SER A 180 -6.62 -12.80 14.12
C SER A 180 -5.91 -11.57 13.58
N SER A 181 -4.65 -11.42 13.95
CA SER A 181 -3.77 -10.36 13.45
C SER A 181 -2.40 -10.93 13.12
N ARG A 182 -1.89 -10.64 11.92
CA ARG A 182 -0.55 -11.04 11.49
C ARG A 182 0.46 -9.95 11.80
N PHE A 183 1.65 -10.35 12.20
CA PHE A 183 2.78 -9.46 12.43
C PHE A 183 4.09 -10.17 12.10
N TRP A 184 5.16 -9.40 11.97
CA TRP A 184 6.48 -9.91 11.67
C TRP A 184 7.48 -9.52 12.76
N ALA A 185 8.32 -10.47 13.15
CA ALA A 185 9.35 -10.27 14.15
C ALA A 185 10.74 -10.29 13.49
N GLY A 186 11.51 -9.22 13.70
CA GLY A 186 12.83 -8.99 13.08
C GLY A 186 12.77 -8.32 11.71
N TYR A 187 13.92 -8.06 11.11
CA TYR A 187 14.00 -7.54 9.75
C TYR A 187 13.94 -8.69 8.75
N SER A 188 13.25 -8.51 7.62
CA SER A 188 13.40 -9.45 6.49
C SER A 188 14.85 -9.37 6.04
N TRP A 189 15.63 -10.42 6.25
CA TRP A 189 17.02 -10.49 5.79
C TRP A 189 17.04 -10.14 4.31
N GLN A 190 17.87 -9.18 3.92
CA GLN A 190 18.08 -8.88 2.51
C GLN A 190 18.94 -10.01 1.94
N ASP A 191 18.28 -11.06 1.50
CA ASP A 191 18.86 -12.07 0.64
C ASP A 191 18.29 -11.91 -0.78
N ASN A 192 19.03 -12.41 -1.76
CA ASN A 192 18.61 -12.41 -3.15
C ASN A 192 17.62 -13.53 -3.49
N THR A 193 17.08 -14.21 -2.48
CA THR A 193 16.03 -15.22 -2.59
C THR A 193 14.67 -14.70 -2.10
N ALA A 194 14.60 -13.40 -1.75
CA ALA A 194 13.42 -12.72 -1.21
C ALA A 194 12.85 -13.39 0.05
N GLY A 195 13.74 -13.85 0.94
CA GLY A 195 13.39 -14.49 2.20
C GLY A 195 12.88 -15.93 2.05
N SER A 196 12.97 -16.51 0.85
CA SER A 196 12.64 -17.93 0.64
C SER A 196 13.72 -18.85 1.19
N GLY A 197 14.98 -18.40 1.18
CA GLY A 197 16.15 -19.19 1.56
C GLY A 197 16.48 -20.31 0.58
N ALA A 198 15.61 -20.61 -0.40
CA ALA A 198 15.76 -21.67 -1.37
C ALA A 198 16.56 -21.18 -2.59
N VAL A 199 17.63 -21.90 -2.93
CA VAL A 199 18.56 -21.50 -3.98
C VAL A 199 18.23 -22.21 -5.29
N ARG A 200 18.05 -21.47 -6.39
CA ARG A 200 17.91 -22.07 -7.73
C ARG A 200 19.22 -22.78 -8.11
N PRO A 201 19.22 -23.88 -8.86
CA PRO A 201 20.44 -24.65 -9.17
C PRO A 201 21.56 -23.93 -9.95
N ASP A 202 21.33 -22.71 -10.44
CA ASP A 202 22.26 -21.79 -11.11
C ASP A 202 22.41 -20.44 -10.39
N GLN A 203 21.90 -20.33 -9.16
CA GLN A 203 21.95 -19.12 -8.34
C GLN A 203 22.95 -19.29 -7.19
N VAL A 204 23.73 -18.26 -6.88
CA VAL A 204 24.46 -18.15 -5.62
C VAL A 204 23.62 -17.33 -4.66
N LYS A 205 23.34 -17.86 -3.48
CA LYS A 205 22.64 -17.14 -2.43
C LYS A 205 23.62 -16.22 -1.71
N LEU A 206 23.23 -14.95 -1.64
CA LEU A 206 23.97 -13.89 -0.97
C LEU A 206 23.12 -13.40 0.20
N THR A 207 23.70 -13.35 1.40
CA THR A 207 23.01 -12.89 2.61
C THR A 207 23.87 -11.88 3.36
N LEU A 208 23.28 -10.74 3.71
CA LEU A 208 23.91 -9.70 4.51
C LEU A 208 23.62 -9.90 5.99
N ASP A 209 24.57 -9.60 6.87
CA ASP A 209 24.37 -9.65 8.32
C ASP A 209 23.50 -8.50 8.88
N LYS A 210 23.30 -7.45 8.09
CA LYS A 210 22.53 -6.25 8.45
C LYS A 210 21.59 -5.82 7.32
N PRO A 211 20.50 -5.11 7.64
CA PRO A 211 19.58 -4.58 6.63
C PRO A 211 20.16 -3.39 5.84
N ALA A 212 21.15 -2.70 6.38
CA ALA A 212 21.84 -1.58 5.75
C ALA A 212 23.22 -1.38 6.37
N TYR A 213 24.11 -0.72 5.63
CA TYR A 213 25.45 -0.37 6.07
C TYR A 213 25.69 1.12 5.89
N ARG A 214 26.72 1.62 6.59
CA ARG A 214 27.26 2.95 6.39
C ARG A 214 28.61 2.93 5.68
N PRO A 215 28.97 3.98 4.93
CA PRO A 215 30.32 4.11 4.37
C PRO A 215 31.41 3.94 5.45
N GLY A 216 32.40 3.10 5.18
CA GLY A 216 33.46 2.77 6.13
C GLY A 216 33.20 1.54 7.01
N GLU A 217 32.00 0.98 7.00
CA GLU A 217 31.72 -0.30 7.65
C GLU A 217 32.27 -1.49 6.85
N LYS A 218 32.31 -2.65 7.50
CA LYS A 218 32.60 -3.92 6.85
C LYS A 218 31.31 -4.72 6.74
N VAL A 219 30.95 -5.07 5.52
CA VAL A 219 29.84 -5.97 5.23
C VAL A 219 30.29 -7.39 5.53
N LYS A 220 29.51 -8.16 6.29
CA LYS A 220 29.70 -9.60 6.37
C LYS A 220 28.71 -10.26 5.42
N LEU A 221 29.25 -10.75 4.31
CA LEU A 221 28.49 -11.41 3.27
C LEU A 221 28.62 -12.92 3.43
N HIS A 222 27.51 -13.61 3.68
CA HIS A 222 27.45 -15.06 3.57
C HIS A 222 27.14 -15.45 2.12
N ILE A 223 28.02 -16.27 1.54
CA ILE A 223 27.93 -16.76 0.17
C ILE A 223 27.68 -18.26 0.21
N GLU A 224 26.53 -18.68 -0.29
CA GLU A 224 26.15 -20.08 -0.37
C GLU A 224 25.89 -20.45 -1.83
N ALA A 225 26.74 -21.32 -2.38
CA ALA A 225 26.59 -21.84 -3.74
C ALA A 225 25.91 -23.22 -3.73
N PRO A 226 25.18 -23.60 -4.82
CA PRO A 226 24.52 -24.91 -4.91
C PRO A 226 25.50 -26.08 -4.85
N ALA A 227 26.78 -25.84 -5.18
CA ALA A 227 27.86 -26.79 -5.10
C ALA A 227 29.18 -26.07 -4.81
N ALA A 228 30.14 -26.80 -4.26
CA ALA A 228 31.47 -26.28 -4.03
C ALA A 228 32.16 -25.88 -5.35
N GLY A 229 32.87 -24.76 -5.33
CA GLY A 229 33.49 -24.20 -6.54
C GLY A 229 34.32 -22.95 -6.25
N ASN A 230 35.07 -22.53 -7.27
CA ASN A 230 35.91 -21.33 -7.21
C ASN A 230 35.30 -20.22 -8.05
N GLY A 231 35.61 -18.98 -7.71
CA GLY A 231 34.95 -17.84 -8.29
C GLY A 231 35.51 -16.51 -7.86
N TYR A 232 34.74 -15.46 -8.07
CA TYR A 232 35.05 -14.11 -7.62
C TYR A 232 33.79 -13.42 -7.09
N LEU A 233 34.01 -12.53 -6.14
CA LEU A 233 33.03 -11.60 -5.59
C LEU A 233 33.43 -10.19 -6.00
N LEU A 234 32.48 -9.39 -6.49
CA LEU A 234 32.67 -7.98 -6.81
C LEU A 234 31.71 -7.10 -6.03
N VAL A 235 32.13 -5.85 -5.81
CA VAL A 235 31.22 -4.71 -5.61
C VAL A 235 31.20 -3.92 -6.90
N GLU A 236 30.05 -3.87 -7.55
CA GLU A 236 29.84 -3.22 -8.84
C GLU A 236 28.97 -1.97 -8.71
N SER A 237 29.16 -1.07 -9.66
CA SER A 237 28.43 0.18 -9.79
C SER A 237 28.24 0.54 -11.26
N SER A 238 27.49 1.60 -11.58
CA SER A 238 27.35 2.07 -12.96
C SER A 238 28.67 2.45 -13.63
N ASP A 239 29.70 2.80 -12.86
CA ASP A 239 30.99 3.26 -13.41
C ASP A 239 32.02 2.12 -13.46
N GLY A 240 31.60 0.89 -13.13
CA GLY A 240 32.43 -0.30 -13.11
C GLY A 240 32.64 -0.88 -11.71
N PRO A 241 33.51 -1.92 -11.60
CA PRO A 241 33.79 -2.59 -10.34
C PRO A 241 34.64 -1.72 -9.43
N LEU A 242 34.23 -1.61 -8.17
CA LEU A 242 34.90 -0.82 -7.14
C LEU A 242 35.79 -1.67 -6.24
N TRP A 243 35.48 -2.97 -6.14
CA TRP A 243 36.23 -3.93 -5.34
C TRP A 243 36.02 -5.34 -5.89
N TRP A 244 37.02 -6.21 -5.76
CA TRP A 244 36.90 -7.61 -6.11
C TRP A 244 37.80 -8.50 -5.23
N GLN A 245 37.43 -9.76 -5.10
CA GLN A 245 38.23 -10.79 -4.44
C GLN A 245 37.91 -12.17 -5.02
N GLU A 246 38.93 -13.04 -5.13
CA GLU A 246 38.72 -14.46 -5.42
C GLU A 246 38.10 -15.18 -4.22
N VAL A 247 37.11 -16.02 -4.49
CA VAL A 247 36.40 -16.78 -3.46
C VAL A 247 36.42 -18.28 -3.78
N THR A 248 36.68 -19.08 -2.76
CA THR A 248 36.53 -20.55 -2.80
C THR A 248 35.36 -20.90 -1.90
N ILE A 249 34.30 -21.44 -2.49
CA ILE A 249 33.06 -21.75 -1.78
C ILE A 249 33.02 -23.25 -1.47
N PRO A 250 33.08 -23.66 -0.19
CA PRO A 250 32.89 -25.06 0.21
C PRO A 250 31.39 -25.43 0.22
N ALA A 251 31.10 -26.71 0.44
CA ALA A 251 29.74 -27.16 0.72
C ALA A 251 29.23 -26.54 2.03
N GLY A 252 28.09 -25.85 1.99
CA GLY A 252 27.53 -25.10 3.13
C GLY A 252 27.87 -23.61 3.18
N GLY A 253 28.63 -23.09 2.20
CA GLY A 253 28.90 -21.66 2.06
C GLY A 253 30.09 -21.14 2.87
N VAL A 254 30.40 -19.87 2.69
CA VAL A 254 31.51 -19.17 3.36
C VAL A 254 31.13 -17.73 3.67
N GLU A 255 31.67 -17.17 4.74
CA GLU A 255 31.58 -15.74 5.05
C GLU A 255 32.77 -14.98 4.47
N VAL A 256 32.49 -13.84 3.85
CA VAL A 256 33.50 -12.92 3.31
C VAL A 256 33.24 -11.52 3.87
N GLU A 257 34.29 -10.89 4.42
CA GLU A 257 34.24 -9.48 4.81
C GLU A 257 34.51 -8.58 3.59
N VAL A 258 33.53 -7.75 3.22
CA VAL A 258 33.68 -6.76 2.14
C VAL A 258 33.87 -5.37 2.75
N PRO A 259 35.01 -4.70 2.53
CA PRO A 259 35.26 -3.37 3.08
C PRO A 259 34.53 -2.29 2.26
N ILE A 260 33.65 -1.51 2.89
CA ILE A 260 32.96 -0.41 2.24
C ILE A 260 33.82 0.85 2.35
N ASN A 261 34.27 1.38 1.21
CA ASN A 261 35.06 2.61 1.22
C ASN A 261 34.19 3.79 1.66
N LYS A 262 34.72 4.64 2.55
CA LYS A 262 34.06 5.87 3.02
C LYS A 262 33.72 6.86 1.90
N GLN A 263 34.39 6.77 0.76
CA GLN A 263 34.18 7.64 -0.41
C GLN A 263 33.00 7.21 -1.29
N TRP A 264 32.41 6.03 -1.06
CA TRP A 264 31.31 5.52 -1.86
C TRP A 264 29.98 6.18 -1.47
N ASN A 265 29.76 7.39 -1.98
CA ASN A 265 28.54 8.17 -1.76
C ASN A 265 27.50 7.89 -2.87
N ARG A 266 27.04 6.63 -2.97
CA ARG A 266 26.16 6.17 -4.06
C ARG A 266 25.26 5.00 -3.62
N HIS A 267 24.13 4.83 -4.30
CA HIS A 267 23.06 3.88 -3.92
C HIS A 267 22.79 2.80 -5.00
N ASP A 268 23.61 2.78 -6.04
CA ASP A 268 23.60 1.83 -7.16
C ASP A 268 24.65 0.72 -7.00
N LEU A 269 25.09 0.45 -5.76
CA LEU A 269 26.06 -0.59 -5.47
C LEU A 269 25.40 -1.97 -5.42
N TYR A 270 26.05 -2.93 -6.05
CA TYR A 270 25.63 -4.33 -6.06
C TYR A 270 26.79 -5.25 -5.74
N LEU A 271 26.51 -6.28 -4.96
CA LEU A 271 27.38 -7.43 -4.75
C LEU A 271 27.07 -8.46 -5.82
N SER A 272 28.08 -8.85 -6.60
CA SER A 272 27.94 -9.95 -7.56
C SER A 272 28.95 -11.04 -7.30
N ALA A 273 28.48 -12.27 -7.18
CA ALA A 273 29.31 -13.45 -6.96
C ALA A 273 29.13 -14.41 -8.14
N THR A 274 30.22 -14.77 -8.79
CA THR A 274 30.23 -15.82 -9.82
C THR A 274 31.01 -17.00 -9.29
N VAL A 275 30.38 -18.18 -9.23
CA VAL A 275 31.00 -19.41 -8.74
C VAL A 275 30.93 -20.48 -9.81
N ILE A 276 32.06 -21.09 -10.12
CA ILE A 276 32.18 -22.15 -11.11
C ILE A 276 32.47 -23.46 -10.38
N ARG A 277 31.52 -24.39 -10.49
CA ARG A 277 31.74 -25.78 -10.08
C ARG A 277 32.60 -26.47 -11.15
N PRO A 278 33.69 -27.16 -10.77
CA PRO A 278 34.45 -27.95 -11.73
C PRO A 278 33.57 -29.05 -12.34
N GLY A 279 33.81 -29.36 -13.62
CA GLY A 279 33.15 -30.49 -14.28
C GLY A 279 33.73 -31.83 -13.80
N ASP A 280 32.93 -32.89 -13.89
CA ASP A 280 33.34 -34.26 -13.58
C ASP A 280 33.19 -35.13 -14.83
N LYS A 281 34.33 -35.54 -15.40
CA LYS A 281 34.38 -36.40 -16.59
C LYS A 281 33.80 -37.79 -16.34
N SER A 282 33.86 -38.29 -15.10
CA SER A 282 33.32 -39.61 -14.75
C SER A 282 31.79 -39.63 -14.71
N GLN A 283 31.18 -38.47 -14.44
CA GLN A 283 29.72 -38.28 -14.38
C GLN A 283 29.14 -37.57 -15.61
N GLN A 284 29.96 -37.35 -16.66
CA GLN A 284 29.60 -36.53 -17.83
C GLN A 284 29.03 -35.14 -17.47
N ALA A 285 29.44 -34.60 -16.32
CA ALA A 285 28.97 -33.31 -15.83
C ALA A 285 29.88 -32.19 -16.34
N THR A 286 29.34 -31.26 -17.11
CA THR A 286 30.05 -30.06 -17.54
C THR A 286 30.29 -29.11 -16.35
N PRO A 287 31.30 -28.22 -16.44
CA PRO A 287 31.45 -27.12 -15.49
C PRO A 287 30.17 -26.29 -15.48
N LYS A 288 29.66 -25.99 -14.28
CA LYS A 288 28.42 -25.23 -14.13
C LYS A 288 28.71 -23.93 -13.38
N ARG A 289 28.26 -22.82 -13.96
CA ARG A 289 28.35 -21.48 -13.38
C ARG A 289 27.06 -21.15 -12.63
N ALA A 290 27.20 -20.67 -11.41
CA ALA A 290 26.15 -20.05 -10.63
C ALA A 290 26.47 -18.56 -10.41
N ILE A 291 25.44 -17.69 -10.45
CA ILE A 291 25.58 -16.25 -10.22
C ILE A 291 24.68 -15.83 -9.05
N GLY A 292 25.21 -14.99 -8.17
CA GLY A 292 24.44 -14.28 -7.15
C GLY A 292 24.57 -12.78 -7.39
N LEU A 293 23.44 -12.08 -7.39
CA LEU A 293 23.39 -10.62 -7.40
C LEU A 293 22.57 -10.14 -6.22
N LEU A 294 23.08 -9.18 -5.46
CA LEU A 294 22.40 -8.60 -4.31
C LEU A 294 22.69 -7.09 -4.24
N HIS A 295 21.65 -6.28 -4.04
CA HIS A 295 21.83 -4.84 -3.81
C HIS A 295 22.55 -4.62 -2.49
N LEU A 296 23.51 -3.69 -2.47
CA LEU A 296 24.17 -3.28 -1.25
C LEU A 296 23.50 -2.00 -0.70
N PRO A 297 22.63 -2.11 0.31
CA PRO A 297 21.98 -0.97 0.95
C PRO A 297 22.98 -0.11 1.72
N LEU A 298 23.30 1.07 1.20
CA LEU A 298 23.95 2.13 1.95
C LEU A 298 22.89 3.11 2.41
N VAL A 299 22.54 3.07 3.70
CA VAL A 299 21.45 3.88 4.25
C VAL A 299 21.95 4.67 5.44
N ASP A 300 21.66 5.96 5.44
CA ASP A 300 21.81 6.80 6.61
C ASP A 300 20.45 7.35 7.04
N GLU A 301 19.80 6.65 7.96
CA GLU A 301 18.51 7.03 8.54
C GLU A 301 18.53 8.42 9.19
N THR A 302 19.73 8.98 9.50
CA THR A 302 19.83 10.35 10.03
C THR A 302 19.42 11.40 9.00
N ARG A 303 19.40 11.06 7.70
CA ARG A 303 18.95 11.94 6.61
C ARG A 303 17.43 11.86 6.37
N LYS A 304 16.72 11.07 7.16
CA LYS A 304 15.27 10.93 7.07
C LYS A 304 14.59 11.92 8.02
N LEU A 305 13.70 12.75 7.47
CA LEU A 305 12.83 13.62 8.26
C LEU A 305 11.54 12.87 8.58
N ALA A 306 11.26 12.68 9.88
CA ALA A 306 9.97 12.20 10.35
C ALA A 306 8.99 13.38 10.34
N LEU A 307 8.08 13.38 9.37
CA LEU A 307 7.09 14.44 9.18
C LEU A 307 5.74 14.00 9.75
N GLU A 308 5.12 14.86 10.56
CA GLU A 308 3.79 14.66 11.14
C GLU A 308 2.86 15.77 10.64
N LEU A 309 1.64 15.37 10.25
CA LEU A 309 0.58 16.27 9.83
C LEU A 309 -0.56 16.20 10.84
N GLU A 310 -0.86 17.32 11.49
CA GLU A 310 -2.04 17.48 12.33
C GLU A 310 -3.08 18.29 11.56
N SER A 311 -4.19 17.63 11.24
CA SER A 311 -5.33 18.22 10.55
C SER A 311 -6.64 17.76 11.20
N PRO A 312 -7.73 18.55 11.13
CA PRO A 312 -9.05 18.08 11.53
C PRO A 312 -9.47 16.86 10.71
N ALA A 313 -10.10 15.86 11.34
CA ALA A 313 -10.60 14.67 10.63
C ALA A 313 -11.75 14.99 9.66
N ARG A 314 -12.50 16.07 9.95
CA ARG A 314 -13.63 16.53 9.13
C ARG A 314 -13.70 18.05 9.09
N ILE A 315 -14.00 18.62 7.92
CA ILE A 315 -14.28 20.04 7.71
C ILE A 315 -15.54 20.24 6.86
N ARG A 316 -16.04 21.48 6.79
CA ARG A 316 -17.10 21.83 5.83
C ARG A 316 -16.48 22.36 4.52
N PRO A 317 -17.21 22.29 3.40
CA PRO A 317 -16.78 22.93 2.16
C PRO A 317 -16.68 24.45 2.31
N ASN A 318 -15.96 25.12 1.39
CA ASN A 318 -15.75 26.57 1.40
C ASN A 318 -15.09 27.10 2.68
N GLN A 319 -14.22 26.30 3.30
CA GLN A 319 -13.44 26.66 4.48
C GLN A 319 -11.94 26.58 4.19
N THR A 320 -11.16 27.36 4.92
CA THR A 320 -9.70 27.22 4.95
C THR A 320 -9.34 26.04 5.84
N LEU A 321 -8.71 25.02 5.25
CA LEU A 321 -8.10 23.92 5.98
C LEU A 321 -6.75 24.37 6.53
N THR A 322 -6.62 24.40 7.85
CA THR A 322 -5.36 24.63 8.55
C THR A 322 -4.70 23.29 8.88
N VAL A 323 -3.47 23.09 8.41
CA VAL A 323 -2.66 21.90 8.67
C VAL A 323 -1.41 22.33 9.43
N LYS A 324 -1.22 21.79 10.63
CA LYS A 324 0.05 21.97 11.35
C LYS A 324 1.00 20.86 10.93
N VAL A 325 2.24 21.25 10.71
CA VAL A 325 3.30 20.35 10.28
C VAL A 325 4.40 20.37 11.34
N LYS A 326 4.89 19.17 11.69
CA LYS A 326 6.04 19.00 12.55
C LYS A 326 7.07 18.08 11.90
N ALA A 327 8.30 18.56 11.78
CA ALA A 327 9.43 17.77 11.34
C ALA A 327 10.33 17.42 12.53
N ASN A 328 10.61 16.13 12.68
CA ASN A 328 11.55 15.59 13.65
C ASN A 328 12.66 14.83 12.93
N ARG A 329 13.84 14.73 13.55
CA ARG A 329 14.97 13.95 13.03
C ARG A 329 15.53 13.07 14.15
N THR A 330 15.77 11.80 13.83
CA THR A 330 16.29 10.84 14.80
C THR A 330 17.82 10.77 14.71
N GLY A 331 18.51 10.89 15.85
CA GLY A 331 19.97 10.73 15.92
C GLY A 331 20.80 11.93 15.46
N ALA A 332 20.17 13.04 15.06
CA ALA A 332 20.85 14.28 14.68
C ALA A 332 19.93 15.52 14.88
N PRO A 333 20.45 16.72 15.18
CA PRO A 333 19.64 17.93 15.40
C PRO A 333 18.86 18.32 14.15
N LEU A 334 17.69 18.95 14.23
CA LEU A 334 16.96 19.34 13.00
C LEU A 334 17.80 20.33 12.13
N PRO A 335 17.77 20.23 10.79
CA PRO A 335 18.41 21.22 9.92
C PRO A 335 17.86 22.63 10.13
N GLU A 336 18.71 23.66 9.96
CA GLU A 336 18.31 25.06 10.18
C GLU A 336 17.17 25.53 9.25
N LYS A 337 17.08 24.95 8.05
CA LYS A 337 16.08 25.28 7.05
C LYS A 337 15.45 24.01 6.50
N VAL A 338 14.25 23.71 6.99
CA VAL A 338 13.40 22.66 6.44
C VAL A 338 12.26 23.32 5.68
N GLN A 339 12.13 22.99 4.40
CA GLN A 339 11.02 23.41 3.56
C GLN A 339 9.97 22.30 3.53
N VAL A 340 8.70 22.68 3.48
CA VAL A 340 7.57 21.75 3.32
C VAL A 340 6.66 22.23 2.20
N LEU A 341 6.35 21.33 1.27
CA LEU A 341 5.30 21.51 0.27
C LEU A 341 4.10 20.64 0.65
N LEU A 342 2.94 21.27 0.84
CA LEU A 342 1.69 20.58 1.13
C LEU A 342 0.75 20.66 -0.07
N SER A 343 0.15 19.53 -0.41
CA SER A 343 -0.92 19.41 -1.39
C SER A 343 -2.12 18.68 -0.81
N ALA A 344 -3.31 18.98 -1.34
CA ALA A 344 -4.57 18.31 -1.02
C ALA A 344 -5.27 17.92 -2.31
N VAL A 345 -5.50 16.62 -2.50
CA VAL A 345 -6.11 16.07 -3.72
C VAL A 345 -7.26 15.15 -3.34
N ASP A 346 -8.35 15.19 -4.11
CA ASP A 346 -9.47 14.25 -3.97
C ASP A 346 -8.99 12.79 -4.05
N SER A 347 -9.26 12.01 -3.00
CA SER A 347 -8.98 10.58 -2.95
C SER A 347 -9.64 9.82 -4.11
N GLY A 348 -10.82 10.26 -4.57
CA GLY A 348 -11.51 9.68 -5.72
C GLY A 348 -10.67 9.70 -7.00
N ILE A 349 -9.87 10.75 -7.20
CA ILE A 349 -8.96 10.88 -8.35
C ILE A 349 -7.73 9.99 -8.17
N LEU A 350 -7.12 10.02 -6.98
CA LEU A 350 -5.91 9.25 -6.69
C LEU A 350 -6.14 7.74 -6.75
N ASN A 351 -7.33 7.28 -6.36
CA ASN A 351 -7.70 5.87 -6.36
C ASN A 351 -7.89 5.29 -7.78
N ILE A 352 -8.03 6.12 -8.83
CA ILE A 352 -8.14 5.62 -10.21
C ILE A 352 -6.83 4.95 -10.65
N THR A 353 -5.70 5.44 -10.16
CA THR A 353 -4.36 4.96 -10.54
C THR A 353 -3.55 4.45 -9.35
N ASP A 354 -4.20 4.25 -8.19
CA ASP A 354 -3.55 3.93 -6.92
C ASP A 354 -2.35 4.85 -6.61
N TYR A 355 -2.50 6.15 -6.84
CA TYR A 355 -1.38 7.11 -6.78
C TYR A 355 -0.72 7.12 -5.39
N ALA A 356 0.59 6.85 -5.35
CA ALA A 356 1.37 6.86 -4.13
C ALA A 356 1.87 8.26 -3.79
N THR A 357 1.84 8.62 -2.50
CA THR A 357 2.45 9.88 -2.04
C THR A 357 3.95 9.87 -2.32
N PRO A 358 4.47 10.83 -3.12
CA PRO A 358 5.87 10.87 -3.49
C PRO A 358 6.79 10.90 -2.26
N ASP A 359 7.82 10.07 -2.29
CA ASP A 359 8.83 9.96 -1.23
C ASP A 359 10.19 10.45 -1.75
N PRO A 360 10.62 11.68 -1.41
CA PRO A 360 11.91 12.18 -1.85
C PRO A 360 13.09 11.41 -1.23
N TYR A 361 12.93 10.85 -0.02
CA TYR A 361 13.98 10.04 0.61
C TYR A 361 14.25 8.79 -0.21
N ASP A 362 13.19 8.07 -0.61
CA ASP A 362 13.32 6.89 -1.47
C ASP A 362 13.77 7.27 -2.90
N ALA A 363 13.30 8.39 -3.45
CA ALA A 363 13.75 8.85 -4.76
C ALA A 363 15.29 9.02 -4.81
N PHE A 364 15.88 9.67 -3.80
CA PHE A 364 17.32 9.90 -3.75
C PHE A 364 18.11 8.70 -3.23
N PHE A 365 17.68 8.07 -2.13
CA PHE A 365 18.45 7.04 -1.42
C PHE A 365 17.96 5.61 -1.65
N GLY A 366 16.81 5.44 -2.28
CA GLY A 366 16.26 4.15 -2.66
C GLY A 366 17.15 3.41 -3.66
N ARG A 367 16.88 2.11 -3.78
CA ARG A 367 17.63 1.19 -4.64
C ARG A 367 17.65 1.69 -6.08
N LYS A 368 18.84 1.84 -6.65
CA LYS A 368 19.03 2.15 -8.07
C LYS A 368 19.19 0.88 -8.89
N ARG A 369 18.89 0.94 -10.19
CA ARG A 369 19.01 -0.23 -11.08
C ARG A 369 20.46 -0.74 -11.14
N TYR A 370 20.62 -2.06 -11.27
CA TYR A 370 21.91 -2.63 -11.65
C TYR A 370 22.23 -2.21 -13.09
N SER A 371 23.44 -1.72 -13.31
CA SER A 371 23.81 -1.04 -14.56
C SER A 371 24.95 -1.73 -15.32
N ALA A 372 25.34 -2.94 -14.91
CA ALA A 372 26.33 -3.74 -15.63
C ALA A 372 25.62 -4.88 -16.38
N ASP A 373 26.10 -5.15 -17.59
CA ASP A 373 25.65 -6.28 -18.41
C ASP A 373 26.69 -7.39 -18.34
N GLN A 374 26.31 -8.55 -17.80
CA GLN A 374 27.20 -9.71 -17.67
C GLN A 374 27.05 -10.62 -18.88
N TYR A 375 28.16 -10.89 -19.56
CA TYR A 375 28.23 -11.80 -20.70
C TYR A 375 29.18 -12.96 -20.41
N ASP A 376 28.69 -14.19 -20.58
CA ASP A 376 29.52 -15.39 -20.48
C ASP A 376 29.07 -16.49 -21.45
N VAL A 377 29.91 -17.51 -21.60
CA VAL A 377 29.70 -18.65 -22.50
C VAL A 377 29.29 -19.94 -21.78
N TYR A 378 29.12 -19.92 -20.45
CA TYR A 378 28.85 -21.14 -19.67
C TYR A 378 27.47 -21.72 -19.95
N GLY A 379 26.49 -20.88 -20.31
CA GLY A 379 25.17 -21.32 -20.76
C GLY A 379 25.14 -21.96 -22.14
N GLN A 380 26.23 -21.87 -22.91
CA GLN A 380 26.38 -22.50 -24.23
C GLN A 380 27.12 -23.85 -24.17
N LEU A 381 27.56 -24.27 -22.98
CA LEU A 381 28.14 -25.59 -22.78
C LEU A 381 27.04 -26.64 -22.98
N ILE A 382 27.16 -27.39 -24.08
CA ILE A 382 26.20 -28.42 -24.47
C ILE A 382 26.27 -29.57 -23.46
N GLU A 383 25.21 -29.75 -22.68
CA GLU A 383 24.88 -31.02 -22.04
C GLU A 383 24.26 -31.95 -23.10
N GLY A 384 24.47 -33.28 -23.00
CA GLY A 384 24.32 -34.27 -24.08
C GLY A 384 22.96 -34.44 -24.78
N GLN A 385 22.00 -33.52 -24.60
CA GLN A 385 20.79 -33.42 -25.42
C GLN A 385 20.53 -31.97 -25.82
N GLY A 386 20.49 -31.72 -27.12
CA GLY A 386 20.22 -30.41 -27.70
C GLY A 386 18.80 -29.94 -27.41
N ARG A 387 18.65 -28.65 -27.13
CA ARG A 387 17.35 -28.00 -27.01
C ARG A 387 16.72 -27.88 -28.40
N LEU A 388 15.49 -28.39 -28.57
CA LEU A 388 14.71 -28.13 -29.78
C LEU A 388 14.35 -26.63 -29.84
N ALA A 389 14.66 -26.00 -30.96
CA ALA A 389 14.27 -24.62 -31.23
C ALA A 389 12.74 -24.51 -31.34
N SER A 390 12.16 -23.49 -30.70
CA SER A 390 10.80 -23.06 -31.02
C SER A 390 10.83 -21.96 -32.07
N LEU A 391 10.02 -22.15 -33.12
CA LEU A 391 9.71 -21.10 -34.09
C LEU A 391 8.81 -20.06 -33.40
N ARG A 392 9.23 -18.79 -33.43
CA ARG A 392 8.35 -17.66 -33.14
C ARG A 392 7.73 -17.19 -34.46
N PHE A 393 6.41 -17.34 -34.57
CA PHE A 393 5.59 -16.64 -35.55
C PHE A 393 4.65 -15.69 -34.78
N GLY A 394 4.50 -14.47 -35.28
CA GLY A 394 3.72 -13.40 -34.67
C GLY A 394 4.26 -12.07 -35.15
N GLY A 395 3.79 -11.64 -36.32
CA GLY A 395 4.04 -10.31 -36.83
C GLY A 395 3.12 -9.28 -36.16
N ASP A 396 3.64 -8.07 -36.12
CA ASP A 396 2.98 -6.76 -36.01
C ASP A 396 1.45 -6.78 -35.85
N GLY A 397 1.02 -6.34 -34.68
CA GLY A 397 -0.36 -6.00 -34.36
C GLY A 397 -0.33 -4.81 -33.42
N ASP A 398 -0.01 -3.63 -33.97
CA ASP A 398 -0.24 -2.35 -33.31
C ASP A 398 -1.75 -2.24 -33.01
N ASP A 399 -2.14 -2.65 -31.82
CA ASP A 399 -3.38 -2.25 -31.16
C ASP A 399 -3.26 -0.82 -30.59
N GLU A 400 -2.53 0.07 -31.29
CA GLU A 400 -2.60 1.50 -31.00
C GLU A 400 -3.97 2.03 -31.46
N ASP A 401 -4.85 2.04 -30.47
CA ASP A 401 -5.83 3.08 -30.21
C ASP A 401 -7.24 2.89 -30.79
N ALA A 402 -7.94 1.89 -30.24
CA ALA A 402 -9.39 1.72 -30.37
C ALA A 402 -10.22 2.88 -29.75
N LEU A 403 -9.61 3.81 -29.00
CA LEU A 403 -10.29 4.94 -28.35
C LEU A 403 -10.38 6.21 -29.23
N SER A 404 -9.79 6.20 -30.42
CA SER A 404 -9.70 7.36 -31.31
C SER A 404 -10.94 7.60 -32.21
N ARG A 405 -11.90 6.67 -32.29
CA ARG A 405 -13.04 6.76 -33.26
C ARG A 405 -14.21 7.67 -32.85
N GLY A 406 -14.19 8.30 -31.67
CA GLY A 406 -15.33 9.05 -31.13
C GLY A 406 -15.28 10.59 -31.27
N GLY A 407 -14.20 11.16 -31.81
CA GLY A 407 -13.94 12.60 -31.72
C GLY A 407 -13.66 13.06 -30.28
N LYS A 408 -13.39 14.36 -30.08
CA LYS A 408 -13.21 14.92 -28.73
C LYS A 408 -14.53 14.82 -27.97
N LYS A 409 -14.52 14.14 -26.82
CA LYS A 409 -15.66 14.10 -25.90
C LYS A 409 -16.09 15.54 -25.57
N PRO A 410 -17.40 15.81 -25.45
CA PRO A 410 -17.89 17.12 -25.04
C PRO A 410 -17.22 17.56 -23.73
N ILE A 411 -16.97 18.86 -23.58
CA ILE A 411 -16.42 19.42 -22.34
C ILE A 411 -17.34 19.02 -21.18
N THR A 412 -16.78 18.32 -20.20
CA THR A 412 -17.44 18.00 -18.95
C THR A 412 -16.92 18.94 -17.88
N GLU A 413 -17.82 19.73 -17.29
CA GLU A 413 -17.51 20.51 -16.09
C GLU A 413 -17.57 19.57 -14.89
N VAL A 414 -16.41 19.08 -14.46
CA VAL A 414 -16.24 18.33 -13.20
C VAL A 414 -15.30 19.16 -12.34
N THR A 415 -15.71 19.47 -11.10
CA THR A 415 -14.86 20.16 -10.15
C THR A 415 -13.76 19.22 -9.68
N ILE A 416 -12.55 19.41 -10.20
CA ILE A 416 -11.36 18.69 -9.76
C ILE A 416 -10.76 19.45 -8.58
N VAL A 417 -10.73 18.82 -7.40
CA VAL A 417 -10.04 19.39 -6.24
C VAL A 417 -8.60 18.88 -6.19
N ALA A 418 -7.70 19.73 -6.65
CA ALA A 418 -6.26 19.55 -6.54
C ALA A 418 -5.65 20.90 -6.16
N GLN A 419 -5.28 21.05 -4.89
CA GLN A 419 -4.70 22.27 -4.34
C GLN A 419 -3.26 22.02 -3.91
N GLN A 420 -2.40 22.99 -4.11
CA GLN A 420 -1.01 22.96 -3.67
C GLN A 420 -0.61 24.32 -3.11
N ALA A 421 -0.15 24.33 -1.86
CA ALA A 421 0.37 25.53 -1.22
C ALA A 421 1.73 25.92 -1.80
N GLN A 422 2.15 27.15 -1.54
CA GLN A 422 3.56 27.52 -1.68
C GLN A 422 4.40 26.77 -0.62
N PRO A 423 5.67 26.45 -0.90
CA PRO A 423 6.55 25.88 0.12
C PRO A 423 6.67 26.81 1.33
N VAL A 424 6.60 26.24 2.53
CA VAL A 424 6.82 26.98 3.78
C VAL A 424 8.10 26.53 4.46
N THR A 425 8.80 27.47 5.07
CA THR A 425 9.97 27.16 5.90
C THR A 425 9.52 26.94 7.35
N LEU A 426 9.89 25.81 7.93
CA LEU A 426 9.61 25.51 9.34
C LEU A 426 10.45 26.38 10.27
N ASN A 427 9.96 26.60 11.49
CA ASN A 427 10.69 27.33 12.52
C ASN A 427 11.83 26.47 13.13
N ALA A 428 12.57 27.04 14.09
CA ALA A 428 13.68 26.36 14.76
C ALA A 428 13.28 25.10 15.56
N GLN A 429 11.99 24.95 15.88
CA GLN A 429 11.42 23.77 16.55
C GLN A 429 10.90 22.73 15.54
N GLY A 430 11.03 22.99 14.24
CA GLY A 430 10.50 22.13 13.17
C GLY A 430 9.00 22.24 12.99
N GLU A 431 8.39 23.33 13.44
CA GLU A 431 6.94 23.54 13.38
C GLU A 431 6.57 24.58 12.32
N GLY A 432 5.43 24.35 11.67
CA GLY A 432 4.86 25.26 10.68
C GLY A 432 3.36 25.06 10.53
N THR A 433 2.68 26.08 10.01
CA THR A 433 1.24 26.03 9.72
C THR A 433 1.03 26.37 8.26
N ILE A 434 0.25 25.55 7.57
CA ILE A 434 -0.09 25.73 6.16
C ILE A 434 -1.61 25.80 6.03
N GLU A 435 -2.09 26.76 5.24
CA GLU A 435 -3.50 26.99 5.01
C GLU A 435 -3.85 26.72 3.54
N LEU A 436 -4.91 25.95 3.32
CA LEU A 436 -5.43 25.61 2.00
C LEU A 436 -6.90 26.02 1.91
N ALA A 437 -7.26 26.87 0.94
CA ALA A 437 -8.66 27.20 0.68
C ALA A 437 -9.35 26.02 -0.02
N ILE A 438 -10.28 25.37 0.68
CA ILE A 438 -11.01 24.22 0.14
C ILE A 438 -12.28 24.72 -0.54
N PRO A 439 -12.47 24.43 -1.85
CA PRO A 439 -13.65 24.89 -2.59
C PRO A 439 -14.92 24.14 -2.14
N ASP A 440 -16.03 24.39 -2.83
CA ASP A 440 -17.25 23.62 -2.65
C ASP A 440 -17.05 22.17 -3.14
N PHE A 441 -16.76 21.28 -2.19
CA PHE A 441 -16.39 19.90 -2.42
C PHE A 441 -16.96 19.01 -1.33
N ASN A 442 -17.47 17.84 -1.72
CA ASN A 442 -17.93 16.82 -0.79
C ASN A 442 -17.22 15.51 -1.11
N GLY A 443 -16.41 14.99 -0.18
CA GLY A 443 -15.59 13.81 -0.40
C GLY A 443 -14.45 13.67 0.62
N GLU A 444 -13.45 12.86 0.29
CA GLU A 444 -12.23 12.71 1.09
C GLU A 444 -11.07 13.37 0.36
N LEU A 445 -10.36 14.27 1.04
CA LEU A 445 -9.09 14.81 0.57
C LEU A 445 -7.94 14.04 1.20
N ARG A 446 -7.01 13.58 0.36
CA ARG A 446 -5.69 13.11 0.81
C ARG A 446 -4.74 14.30 0.85
N LEU A 447 -4.24 14.59 2.04
CA LEU A 447 -3.15 15.52 2.26
C LEU A 447 -1.84 14.80 2.02
N MET A 448 -0.95 15.41 1.25
CA MET A 448 0.37 14.89 0.95
C MET A 448 1.39 16.00 1.20
N ALA A 449 2.39 15.72 2.01
CA ALA A 449 3.46 16.67 2.31
C ALA A 449 4.82 16.06 1.96
N GLN A 450 5.65 16.85 1.29
CA GLN A 450 7.06 16.56 1.07
C GLN A 450 7.89 17.58 1.86
N ALA A 451 8.89 17.10 2.59
CA ALA A 451 9.82 17.94 3.33
C ALA A 451 11.24 17.74 2.82
N TRP A 452 12.01 18.82 2.74
CA TRP A 452 13.41 18.76 2.32
C TRP A 452 14.28 19.84 2.98
N SER A 453 15.56 19.51 3.13
CA SER A 453 16.66 20.44 3.39
C SER A 453 17.66 20.38 2.21
N GLU A 454 18.95 20.63 2.46
CA GLU A 454 20.02 20.35 1.49
C GLU A 454 20.26 18.84 1.30
N GLU A 455 20.13 18.06 2.37
CA GLU A 455 20.55 16.65 2.41
C GLU A 455 19.52 15.71 3.07
N ASP A 456 18.48 16.27 3.68
CA ASP A 456 17.49 15.53 4.44
C ASP A 456 16.13 15.59 3.74
N PHE A 457 15.42 14.47 3.76
CA PHE A 457 14.17 14.30 3.04
C PHE A 457 13.14 13.55 3.86
N GLY A 458 11.87 13.88 3.67
CA GLY A 458 10.77 13.16 4.30
C GLY A 458 9.45 13.36 3.58
N LYS A 459 8.48 12.53 3.93
CA LYS A 459 7.10 12.67 3.49
C LYS A 459 6.13 12.38 4.62
N ALA A 460 4.92 12.89 4.49
CA ALA A 460 3.79 12.49 5.31
C ALA A 460 2.50 12.55 4.50
N GLU A 461 1.49 11.83 4.97
CA GLU A 461 0.15 11.88 4.43
C GLU A 461 -0.90 11.83 5.53
N ALA A 462 -2.04 12.45 5.27
CA ALA A 462 -3.20 12.44 6.15
C ALA A 462 -4.49 12.47 5.32
N LYS A 463 -5.62 12.18 5.95
CA LYS A 463 -6.94 12.21 5.30
C LYS A 463 -7.85 13.21 6.01
N VAL A 464 -8.62 13.96 5.23
CA VAL A 464 -9.61 14.91 5.73
C VAL A 464 -10.92 14.69 4.98
N VAL A 465 -12.00 14.45 5.71
CA VAL A 465 -13.34 14.35 5.12
C VAL A 465 -13.94 15.75 4.99
N VAL A 466 -14.35 16.12 3.78
CA VAL A 466 -15.09 17.36 3.51
C VAL A 466 -16.55 16.99 3.30
N ALA A 467 -17.43 17.44 4.18
CA ALA A 467 -18.85 17.10 4.10
C ALA A 467 -19.72 18.30 4.49
N ALA A 468 -20.57 18.72 3.58
CA ALA A 468 -21.64 19.66 3.85
C ALA A 468 -22.72 18.99 4.72
N PRO A 469 -23.31 19.71 5.70
CA PRO A 469 -24.47 19.20 6.43
C PRO A 469 -25.71 19.04 5.54
N LEU A 470 -25.75 19.77 4.44
CA LEU A 470 -26.77 19.69 3.40
C LEU A 470 -26.07 19.75 2.04
N ILE A 471 -26.27 18.73 1.22
CA ILE A 471 -25.76 18.71 -0.16
C ILE A 471 -26.88 19.19 -1.07
N ALA A 472 -26.59 20.20 -1.89
CA ALA A 472 -27.52 20.76 -2.87
C ALA A 472 -26.89 20.64 -4.27
N GLN A 473 -27.52 19.87 -5.16
CA GLN A 473 -27.02 19.65 -6.52
C GLN A 473 -28.10 20.04 -7.52
N LEU A 474 -27.84 21.10 -8.27
CA LEU A 474 -28.73 21.58 -9.32
C LEU A 474 -28.35 20.93 -10.66
N ALA A 475 -29.24 20.11 -11.20
CA ALA A 475 -29.12 19.58 -12.55
C ALA A 475 -29.54 20.66 -13.56
N THR A 476 -28.59 21.09 -14.38
CA THR A 476 -28.81 22.12 -15.40
C THR A 476 -28.52 21.58 -16.81
N PRO A 477 -29.24 22.05 -17.83
CA PRO A 477 -28.84 21.80 -19.21
C PRO A 477 -27.53 22.54 -19.51
N ARG A 478 -26.68 21.95 -20.36
CA ARG A 478 -25.38 22.52 -20.72
C ARG A 478 -25.48 23.89 -21.40
N PHE A 479 -26.56 24.13 -22.12
CA PHE A 479 -26.90 25.42 -22.72
C PHE A 479 -28.41 25.49 -22.94
N LEU A 480 -28.90 26.72 -23.16
CA LEU A 480 -30.25 27.01 -23.62
C LEU A 480 -30.17 27.98 -24.80
N ALA A 481 -31.01 27.78 -25.81
CA ALA A 481 -31.22 28.75 -26.87
C ALA A 481 -32.25 29.81 -26.43
N GLY A 482 -32.26 30.95 -27.14
CA GLY A 482 -33.21 32.01 -26.87
C GLY A 482 -34.66 31.54 -27.11
N GLY A 483 -35.49 31.63 -26.07
CA GLY A 483 -36.89 31.19 -26.11
C GLY A 483 -37.12 29.76 -25.60
N ASP A 484 -36.07 29.03 -25.23
CA ASP A 484 -36.21 27.70 -24.64
C ASP A 484 -36.82 27.77 -23.23
N SER A 485 -37.59 26.75 -22.88
CA SER A 485 -38.08 26.51 -21.52
C SER A 485 -37.56 25.17 -21.04
N THR A 486 -37.00 25.14 -19.83
CA THR A 486 -36.49 23.92 -19.20
C THR A 486 -37.00 23.82 -17.78
N GLN A 487 -37.10 22.59 -17.29
CA GLN A 487 -37.21 22.31 -15.87
C GLN A 487 -35.81 22.03 -15.32
N LEU A 488 -35.49 22.65 -14.19
CA LEU A 488 -34.29 22.34 -13.43
C LEU A 488 -34.70 21.43 -12.28
N ALA A 489 -33.82 20.50 -11.90
CA ALA A 489 -34.05 19.63 -10.76
C ALA A 489 -32.99 19.92 -9.71
N LEU A 490 -33.42 20.20 -8.48
CA LEU A 490 -32.50 20.35 -7.36
C LEU A 490 -32.60 19.14 -6.44
N ASP A 491 -31.51 18.40 -6.37
CA ASP A 491 -31.38 17.30 -5.43
C ASP A 491 -30.82 17.83 -4.10
N LEU A 492 -31.56 17.60 -3.02
CA LEU A 492 -31.18 17.95 -1.66
C LEU A 492 -30.98 16.69 -0.84
N SER A 493 -29.81 16.55 -0.20
CA SER A 493 -29.52 15.45 0.73
C SER A 493 -29.16 16.00 2.10
N ASN A 494 -29.89 15.59 3.14
CA ASN A 494 -29.63 16.00 4.51
C ASN A 494 -28.68 15.03 5.21
N LEU A 495 -27.47 15.50 5.52
CA LEU A 495 -26.44 14.76 6.26
C LEU A 495 -26.11 15.42 7.61
N SER A 496 -27.01 16.26 8.12
CA SER A 496 -26.76 17.09 9.31
C SER A 496 -26.84 16.32 10.63
N GLY A 497 -27.34 15.08 10.62
CA GLY A 497 -27.58 14.27 11.81
C GLY A 497 -28.94 14.50 12.48
N GLN A 498 -29.73 15.45 11.98
CA GLN A 498 -31.06 15.81 12.52
C GLN A 498 -32.03 16.18 11.38
N PRO A 499 -33.36 16.08 11.57
CA PRO A 499 -34.31 16.63 10.61
C PRO A 499 -34.12 18.13 10.39
N GLN A 500 -34.27 18.59 9.15
CA GLN A 500 -34.09 19.99 8.76
C GLN A 500 -35.37 20.51 8.08
N THR A 501 -35.72 21.76 8.37
CA THR A 501 -36.73 22.51 7.60
C THR A 501 -36.00 23.63 6.84
N LEU A 502 -36.04 23.55 5.51
CA LEU A 502 -35.32 24.41 4.59
C LEU A 502 -36.27 25.39 3.91
N SER A 503 -35.80 26.62 3.69
CA SER A 503 -36.45 27.59 2.80
C SER A 503 -35.59 27.74 1.55
N LEU A 504 -36.13 27.29 0.42
CA LEU A 504 -35.53 27.39 -0.91
C LEU A 504 -35.97 28.71 -1.53
N ASN A 505 -35.02 29.55 -1.90
CA ASN A 505 -35.28 30.83 -2.56
C ASN A 505 -34.57 30.85 -3.92
N TRP A 506 -35.36 30.94 -4.98
CA TRP A 506 -34.91 30.92 -6.36
C TRP A 506 -34.83 32.33 -6.89
N ALA A 507 -33.70 32.66 -7.51
CA ALA A 507 -33.50 33.89 -8.26
C ALA A 507 -32.85 33.55 -9.61
N ALA A 508 -33.27 34.26 -10.66
CA ALA A 508 -32.62 34.24 -11.96
C ALA A 508 -32.16 35.66 -12.32
N SER A 509 -31.05 35.74 -13.04
CA SER A 509 -30.49 36.99 -13.57
C SER A 509 -30.28 36.89 -15.07
N ASP A 510 -29.97 38.02 -15.70
CA ASP A 510 -29.52 38.12 -17.08
C ASP A 510 -30.57 37.63 -18.11
N LEU A 511 -30.26 36.58 -18.86
CA LEU A 511 -31.10 36.02 -19.94
C LEU A 511 -32.05 34.91 -19.46
N LEU A 512 -32.15 34.71 -18.14
CA LEU A 512 -33.00 33.69 -17.54
C LEU A 512 -34.19 34.33 -16.83
N ALA A 513 -35.36 33.68 -16.96
CA ALA A 513 -36.57 34.03 -16.23
C ALA A 513 -37.08 32.78 -15.50
N LEU A 514 -37.44 32.92 -14.23
CA LEU A 514 -38.05 31.84 -13.45
C LEU A 514 -39.54 31.76 -13.78
N ASN A 515 -39.99 30.57 -14.17
CA ASN A 515 -41.40 30.23 -14.29
C ASN A 515 -41.81 29.40 -13.05
N GLY A 516 -42.46 30.03 -12.06
CA GLY A 516 -42.94 29.32 -10.87
C GLY A 516 -42.84 30.13 -9.58
N ALA A 517 -43.08 29.48 -8.44
CA ALA A 517 -42.93 30.09 -7.12
C ALA A 517 -41.43 30.32 -6.81
N SER A 518 -41.08 31.54 -6.43
CA SER A 518 -39.69 31.90 -6.09
C SER A 518 -39.26 31.37 -4.72
N THR A 519 -40.19 30.95 -3.88
CA THR A 519 -39.90 30.47 -2.53
C THR A 519 -40.68 29.19 -2.23
N GLN A 520 -40.01 28.20 -1.66
CA GLN A 520 -40.61 26.94 -1.24
C GLN A 520 -40.03 26.51 0.11
N THR A 521 -40.86 25.93 0.97
CA THR A 521 -40.42 25.33 2.22
C THR A 521 -40.43 23.81 2.07
N LEU A 522 -39.37 23.16 2.58
CA LEU A 522 -39.21 21.72 2.51
C LEU A 522 -38.73 21.18 3.86
N SER A 523 -39.33 20.08 4.32
CA SER A 523 -38.77 19.29 5.41
C SER A 523 -38.02 18.08 4.85
N LEU A 524 -36.84 17.81 5.41
CA LEU A 524 -35.98 16.67 5.09
C LEU A 524 -35.56 15.98 6.39
N ALA A 525 -35.89 14.70 6.55
CA ALA A 525 -35.38 13.86 7.62
C ALA A 525 -33.85 13.66 7.50
N ASN A 526 -33.20 13.23 8.57
CA ASN A 526 -31.77 12.91 8.51
C ASN A 526 -31.52 11.71 7.58
N GLY A 527 -30.54 11.83 6.68
CA GLY A 527 -30.23 10.80 5.67
C GLY A 527 -31.17 10.80 4.46
N GLU A 528 -32.24 11.60 4.47
CA GLU A 528 -33.18 11.70 3.36
C GLU A 528 -32.59 12.50 2.19
N ARG A 529 -32.84 12.01 0.97
CA ARG A 529 -32.60 12.74 -0.28
C ARG A 529 -33.95 13.04 -0.94
N LYS A 530 -34.13 14.27 -1.39
CA LYS A 530 -35.34 14.70 -2.08
C LYS A 530 -35.01 15.59 -3.27
N GLN A 531 -35.66 15.33 -4.39
CA GLN A 531 -35.63 16.18 -5.57
C GLN A 531 -36.77 17.19 -5.51
N CYS A 532 -36.49 18.45 -5.82
CA CYS A 532 -37.46 19.56 -5.84
C CYS A 532 -37.47 20.27 -7.19
#